data_AF-A0A9P1DPP2-F1
#
_entry.id   AF-A0A9P1DPP2-F1
#
_cell.length_a   1.000
_cell.length_b   1.000
_cell.length_c   1.000
_cell.angle_alpha   90.00
_cell.angle_beta   90.00
_cell.angle_gamma   90.00
#
_symmetry.space_group_name_H-M   'P 1'
#
loop_
_entity.id
_entity.type
_entity.pdbx_description
1 polymer ?
#
loop_
_entity_poly.entity_id
_entity_poly.type
_entity_poly.pdbx_seq_one_letter_code
_entity_poly.pdbx_strand_id
1 'polypeptide(L)'
;MHLQDEFLSAPHTVDANQDAQEFLWHVMKFQSLELRYRLENADDSGRPTLLTLSEVTVPELDLPRLHLLTGESDDVEGLVQLVLKLLQELNLRRVIFVASSSFSRQLALETASLSTTAVQCPGISIVLQYMNSSMEQPDRANRTLRASRCENFEEILKGCTIILECCGRADYLTSIYQLWALCSNAMYLFEQQWWPDQHNETRMHVAAPPIPLKLSALLRPGWRDQHHLIRLAMASLVTLRDWFMDFFDDHTHRDVLNTIRDALLVFQTAVDLFELHQAVHEPPAPVLPAIEDQPVRSTPDAPASTGGS
;
A
#
# COMPACT_ATOMS: atom_id res chain seq x y z
N MET A 1 -33.38 35.10 22.58
CA MET A 1 -33.50 35.46 24.01
C MET A 1 -34.51 34.48 24.59
N HIS A 2 -34.19 33.44 25.35
CA HIS A 2 -33.00 33.01 26.08
C HIS A 2 -32.92 31.47 26.04
N LEU A 3 -31.70 30.95 26.00
CA LEU A 3 -31.32 29.56 26.33
C LEU A 3 -31.36 29.37 27.86
N GLN A 4 -31.77 28.18 28.31
CA GLN A 4 -31.43 27.56 29.61
C GLN A 4 -31.24 26.06 29.28
N ASP A 5 -30.02 25.53 29.19
CA ASP A 5 -29.08 25.14 30.27
C ASP A 5 -29.74 24.28 31.36
N GLU A 6 -29.68 22.96 31.19
CA GLU A 6 -29.62 21.99 32.29
C GLU A 6 -28.53 20.95 32.00
N PHE A 7 -27.39 21.16 32.66
CA PHE A 7 -26.32 20.19 32.87
C PHE A 7 -26.31 19.81 34.36
N LEU A 8 -25.94 18.55 34.63
CA LEU A 8 -25.55 17.92 35.90
C LEU A 8 -26.63 17.11 36.65
N SER A 9 -26.44 15.79 36.65
CA SER A 9 -26.59 14.97 37.86
C SER A 9 -25.55 13.85 37.86
N ALA A 10 -24.78 13.79 38.95
CA ALA A 10 -23.68 12.86 39.18
C ALA A 10 -24.17 11.45 39.54
N PRO A 11 -23.38 10.38 39.31
CA PRO A 11 -23.77 9.01 39.66
C PRO A 11 -23.46 8.68 41.13
N HIS A 12 -24.36 7.89 41.72
CA HIS A 12 -24.18 7.24 43.02
C HIS A 12 -23.06 6.19 42.94
N THR A 13 -22.12 6.25 43.88
CA THR A 13 -21.11 5.22 44.14
C THR A 13 -21.70 4.09 45.00
N VAL A 14 -21.54 2.84 44.54
CA VAL A 14 -21.61 1.64 45.36
C VAL A 14 -20.35 0.84 45.09
N ASP A 15 -19.59 0.59 46.15
CA ASP A 15 -18.26 -0.01 46.13
C ASP A 15 -18.27 -1.55 46.00
N ALA A 16 -17.15 -2.02 45.43
CA ALA A 16 -16.48 -3.32 45.61
C ALA A 16 -16.86 -4.50 44.69
N ASN A 17 -16.29 -4.51 43.48
CA ASN A 17 -15.57 -5.68 42.95
C ASN A 17 -14.51 -5.23 41.92
N GLN A 18 -13.23 -5.49 42.22
CA GLN A 18 -12.10 -5.20 41.32
C GLN A 18 -11.95 -6.33 40.28
N ASP A 19 -11.61 -5.91 39.05
CA ASP A 19 -11.26 -6.70 37.83
C ASP A 19 -12.29 -6.73 36.69
N ALA A 20 -13.17 -5.73 36.62
CA ALA A 20 -13.66 -5.22 35.35
C ALA A 20 -13.43 -3.71 35.33
N GLN A 21 -12.50 -3.21 34.51
CA GLN A 21 -12.57 -1.81 34.11
C GLN A 21 -13.89 -1.69 33.33
N GLU A 22 -14.94 -1.18 33.97
CA GLU A 22 -16.15 -0.76 33.28
C GLU A 22 -15.78 0.38 32.34
N PHE A 23 -15.48 0.03 31.09
CA PHE A 23 -15.25 1.00 30.05
C PHE A 23 -16.55 1.77 29.80
N LEU A 24 -16.50 3.09 29.95
CA LEU A 24 -17.66 3.95 29.72
C LEU A 24 -17.96 4.02 28.23
N TRP A 25 -19.06 3.38 27.81
CA TRP A 25 -19.60 3.52 26.46
C TRP A 25 -20.49 4.74 26.38
N HIS A 26 -20.29 5.54 25.33
CA HIS A 26 -21.17 6.63 24.97
C HIS A 26 -22.15 6.16 23.90
N VAL A 27 -23.32 6.80 23.85
CA VAL A 27 -24.39 6.45 22.91
C VAL A 27 -24.77 7.69 22.11
N MET A 28 -24.64 7.61 20.80
CA MET A 28 -25.13 8.62 19.86
C MET A 28 -26.37 8.07 19.14
N LYS A 29 -27.43 8.88 19.10
CA LYS A 29 -28.67 8.56 18.42
C LYS A 29 -28.91 9.50 17.26
N PHE A 30 -29.33 8.95 16.13
CA PHE A 30 -29.78 9.73 14.98
C PHE A 30 -30.93 9.00 14.31
N GLN A 31 -32.09 9.64 14.25
CA GLN A 31 -33.34 9.00 13.81
C GLN A 31 -33.63 7.73 14.62
N SER A 32 -33.81 6.57 13.95
CA SER A 32 -33.99 5.26 14.56
C SER A 32 -32.68 4.50 14.83
N LEU A 33 -31.53 5.09 14.53
CA LEU A 33 -30.22 4.45 14.66
C LEU A 33 -29.55 4.80 15.99
N GLU A 34 -28.90 3.79 16.57
CA GLU A 34 -28.09 3.91 17.79
C GLU A 34 -26.67 3.43 17.48
N LEU A 35 -25.69 4.31 17.70
CA LEU A 35 -24.26 4.02 17.61
C LEU A 35 -23.67 4.14 19.02
N ARG A 36 -23.08 3.06 19.51
CA ARG A 36 -22.32 3.10 20.75
C ARG A 36 -20.86 3.28 20.41
N TYR A 37 -20.19 4.18 21.11
CA TYR A 37 -18.78 4.44 20.87
C TYR A 37 -17.98 4.55 22.16
N ARG A 38 -16.69 4.26 22.05
CA ARG A 38 -15.71 4.41 23.13
C ARG A 38 -14.43 5.01 22.57
N LEU A 39 -13.99 6.10 23.17
CA LEU A 39 -12.73 6.75 22.81
C LEU A 39 -11.67 6.40 23.86
N GLU A 40 -10.59 5.74 23.45
CA GLU A 40 -9.43 5.41 24.28
C GLU A 40 -8.25 6.30 23.91
N ASN A 41 -7.44 6.66 24.89
CA ASN A 41 -6.21 7.45 24.70
C ASN A 41 -6.45 8.75 23.90
N ALA A 42 -7.52 9.48 24.23
CA ALA A 42 -7.78 10.79 23.64
C ALA A 42 -6.63 11.74 24.01
N ASP A 43 -5.81 12.09 23.02
CA ASP A 43 -4.82 13.15 23.16
C ASP A 43 -5.06 14.24 22.10
N ASP A 44 -4.68 15.47 22.42
CA ASP A 44 -4.76 16.62 21.51
C ASP A 44 -3.54 16.72 20.57
N SER A 45 -2.75 15.64 20.41
CA SER A 45 -1.48 15.69 19.68
C SER A 45 -1.65 15.76 18.15
N GLY A 46 -2.89 15.71 17.65
CA GLY A 46 -3.18 15.68 16.21
C GLY A 46 -2.76 14.38 15.52
N ARG A 47 -2.48 13.32 16.31
CA ARG A 47 -2.29 11.94 15.84
C ARG A 47 -3.57 11.41 15.20
N PRO A 48 -3.47 10.51 14.21
CA PRO A 48 -4.63 9.86 13.64
C PRO A 48 -5.31 8.97 14.69
N THR A 49 -6.64 9.02 14.73
CA THR A 49 -7.47 8.14 15.55
C THR A 49 -7.80 6.88 14.77
N LEU A 50 -7.52 5.72 15.35
CA LEU A 50 -7.94 4.44 14.79
C LEU A 50 -9.43 4.25 15.07
N LEU A 51 -10.25 4.17 14.03
CA LEU A 51 -11.67 3.87 14.14
C LEU A 51 -11.89 2.39 13.84
N THR A 52 -12.35 1.65 14.83
CA THR A 52 -12.64 0.21 14.73
C THR A 52 -14.14 0.00 14.72
N LEU A 53 -14.63 -0.79 13.76
CA LEU A 53 -16.03 -1.21 13.70
C LEU A 53 -16.12 -2.66 14.19
N SER A 54 -16.93 -2.90 15.22
CA SER A 54 -17.09 -4.18 15.95
C SER A 54 -15.88 -4.58 16.81
N GLU A 55 -16.00 -5.69 17.56
CA GLU A 55 -14.99 -6.30 18.45
C GLU A 55 -13.76 -6.83 17.68
N VAL A 56 -13.19 -6.02 16.79
CA VAL A 56 -11.87 -6.30 16.24
C VAL A 56 -10.86 -5.99 17.33
N THR A 57 -10.27 -7.02 17.91
CA THR A 57 -9.06 -6.88 18.73
C THR A 57 -7.96 -6.31 17.85
N VAL A 58 -7.74 -5.00 17.95
CA VAL A 58 -6.59 -4.33 17.34
C VAL A 58 -5.43 -4.39 18.35
N PRO A 59 -4.26 -4.91 17.97
CA PRO A 59 -3.09 -5.01 18.84
C PRO A 59 -2.73 -3.66 19.42
N GLU A 60 -2.22 -3.57 20.65
CA GLU A 60 -1.94 -2.29 21.34
C GLU A 60 -1.04 -1.36 20.50
N LEU A 61 -1.65 -0.27 20.03
CA LEU A 61 -1.02 0.80 19.28
C LEU A 61 -1.16 2.04 20.14
N ASP A 62 -0.07 2.80 20.29
CA ASP A 62 -0.02 4.10 20.97
C ASP A 62 -0.68 5.20 20.14
N LEU A 63 -1.90 4.92 19.67
CA LEU A 63 -2.76 5.83 18.92
C LEU A 63 -4.10 5.95 19.65
N PRO A 64 -4.75 7.13 19.59
CA PRO A 64 -6.13 7.27 20.04
C PRO A 64 -7.04 6.27 19.31
N ARG A 65 -7.95 5.61 20.01
CA ARG A 65 -8.85 4.61 19.42
C ARG A 65 -10.30 4.98 19.61
N LEU A 66 -11.05 5.02 18.53
CA LEU A 66 -12.50 5.16 18.54
C LEU A 66 -13.13 3.82 18.18
N HIS A 67 -13.60 3.09 19.19
CA HIS A 67 -14.35 1.86 18.99
C HIS A 67 -15.80 2.17 18.73
N LEU A 68 -16.36 1.60 17.67
CA LEU A 68 -17.73 1.76 17.25
C LEU A 68 -18.46 0.41 17.29
N LEU A 69 -19.56 0.38 18.03
CA LEU A 69 -20.53 -0.70 18.05
C LEU A 69 -21.81 -0.19 17.41
N THR A 70 -22.08 -0.67 16.20
CA THR A 70 -23.34 -0.47 15.51
C THR A 70 -24.32 -1.53 15.97
N GLY A 71 -25.58 -1.16 16.21
CA GLY A 71 -26.65 -2.15 16.36
C GLY A 71 -26.87 -2.97 15.07
N GLU A 72 -27.69 -4.01 15.13
CA GLU A 72 -28.17 -4.73 13.94
C GLU A 72 -29.04 -3.78 13.11
N SER A 73 -28.45 -3.14 12.12
CA SER A 73 -29.13 -2.24 11.18
C SER A 73 -28.56 -2.42 9.79
N ASP A 74 -29.43 -2.67 8.81
CA ASP A 74 -29.07 -2.80 7.40
C ASP A 74 -28.97 -1.43 6.70
N ASP A 75 -29.33 -0.34 7.39
CA ASP A 75 -29.26 1.03 6.85
C ASP A 75 -27.82 1.58 6.89
N VAL A 76 -27.04 1.24 5.86
CA VAL A 76 -25.65 1.69 5.69
C VAL A 76 -25.58 3.21 5.57
N GLU A 77 -26.46 3.84 4.79
CA GLU A 77 -26.44 5.28 4.55
C GLU A 77 -26.69 6.07 5.84
N GLY A 78 -27.69 5.65 6.63
CA GLY A 78 -27.95 6.26 7.93
C GLY A 78 -26.80 6.07 8.92
N LEU A 79 -26.13 4.91 8.90
CA LEU A 79 -24.94 4.67 9.72
C LEU A 79 -23.75 5.53 9.28
N VAL A 80 -23.54 5.72 7.98
CA VAL A 80 -22.51 6.63 7.46
C VAL A 80 -22.73 8.04 7.99
N GLN A 81 -23.96 8.57 7.90
CA GLN A 81 -24.29 9.90 8.42
C GLN A 81 -24.06 10.01 9.93
N LEU A 82 -24.40 8.96 10.68
CA LEU A 82 -24.20 8.89 12.11
C LEU A 82 -22.70 8.88 12.49
N VAL A 83 -21.88 8.12 11.76
CA VAL A 83 -20.42 8.11 11.95
C VAL A 83 -19.81 9.48 11.57
N LEU A 84 -20.21 10.09 10.45
CA LEU A 84 -19.73 11.42 10.07
C LEU A 84 -20.06 12.47 11.13
N LYS A 85 -21.28 12.44 11.67
CA LYS A 85 -21.71 13.30 12.76
C LYS A 85 -20.85 13.09 14.02
N LEU A 86 -20.58 11.83 14.37
CA LEU A 86 -19.69 11.50 15.49
C LEU A 86 -18.28 12.05 15.29
N LEU A 87 -17.69 11.87 14.11
CA LEU A 87 -16.36 12.39 13.80
C LEU A 87 -16.31 13.92 13.89
N GLN A 88 -17.39 14.60 13.47
CA GLN A 88 -17.52 16.04 13.60
C GLN A 88 -17.67 16.50 15.06
N GLU A 89 -18.51 15.85 15.85
CA GLU A 89 -18.72 16.18 17.28
C GLU A 89 -17.46 15.97 18.10
N LEU A 90 -16.69 14.92 17.81
CA LEU A 90 -15.39 14.65 18.43
C LEU A 90 -14.24 15.47 17.83
N ASN A 91 -14.52 16.31 16.81
CA ASN A 91 -13.52 17.10 16.06
C ASN A 91 -12.33 16.24 15.56
N LEU A 92 -12.60 14.99 15.18
CA LEU A 92 -11.59 14.05 14.69
C LEU A 92 -11.31 14.32 13.21
N ARG A 93 -10.14 14.88 12.94
CA ARG A 93 -9.73 15.29 11.59
C ARG A 93 -8.92 14.24 10.83
N ARG A 94 -8.42 13.22 11.51
CA ARG A 94 -7.57 12.17 10.92
C ARG A 94 -8.01 10.85 11.49
N VAL A 95 -8.65 10.04 10.67
CA VAL A 95 -9.26 8.78 11.12
C VAL A 95 -8.83 7.66 10.20
N ILE A 96 -8.26 6.59 10.77
CA ILE A 96 -7.90 5.37 10.06
C ILE A 96 -8.97 4.33 10.35
N PHE A 97 -9.71 3.92 9.33
CA PHE A 97 -10.73 2.88 9.48
C PHE A 97 -10.07 1.50 9.50
N VAL A 98 -10.37 0.73 10.53
CA VAL A 98 -10.01 -0.68 10.66
C VAL A 98 -11.29 -1.49 10.62
N ALA A 99 -11.50 -2.18 9.50
CA ALA A 99 -12.72 -2.92 9.21
C ALA A 99 -12.40 -4.37 8.87
N SER A 100 -13.07 -5.32 9.53
CA SER A 100 -12.83 -6.76 9.39
C SER A 100 -13.91 -7.45 8.54
N SER A 101 -15.18 -7.08 8.73
CA SER A 101 -16.34 -7.61 7.98
C SER A 101 -16.60 -6.87 6.66
N SER A 102 -17.28 -7.51 5.71
CA SER A 102 -17.72 -6.88 4.46
C SER A 102 -18.55 -5.61 4.72
N PHE A 103 -19.47 -5.69 5.68
CA PHE A 103 -20.29 -4.55 6.13
C PHE A 103 -19.47 -3.40 6.68
N SER A 104 -18.54 -3.68 7.62
CA SER A 104 -17.69 -2.63 8.19
C SER A 104 -16.77 -1.99 7.16
N ARG A 105 -16.33 -2.75 6.15
CA ARG A 105 -15.53 -2.20 5.03
C ARG A 105 -16.36 -1.29 4.15
N GLN A 106 -17.59 -1.68 3.82
CA GLN A 106 -18.49 -0.84 3.05
C GLN A 106 -18.80 0.46 3.80
N LEU A 107 -19.16 0.38 5.08
CA LEU A 107 -19.40 1.53 5.94
C LEU A 107 -18.17 2.44 6.05
N ALA A 108 -16.97 1.87 6.22
CA ALA A 108 -15.71 2.61 6.25
C ALA A 108 -15.42 3.33 4.93
N LEU A 109 -15.63 2.67 3.79
CA LEU A 109 -15.40 3.23 2.46
C LEU A 109 -16.38 4.38 2.17
N GLU A 110 -17.67 4.17 2.44
CA GLU A 110 -18.70 5.21 2.23
C GLU A 110 -18.47 6.40 3.17
N THR A 111 -18.13 6.17 4.43
CA THR A 111 -17.79 7.25 5.37
C THR A 111 -16.53 8.00 4.95
N ALA A 112 -15.48 7.29 4.53
CA ALA A 112 -14.26 7.91 4.04
C ALA A 112 -14.52 8.75 2.77
N SER A 113 -15.39 8.29 1.87
CA SER A 113 -15.74 9.00 0.63
C SER A 113 -16.48 10.33 0.88
N LEU A 114 -17.27 10.41 1.96
CA LEU A 114 -18.06 11.59 2.30
C LEU A 114 -17.36 12.56 3.28
N SER A 115 -16.33 12.09 4.00
CA SER A 115 -15.58 12.94 4.93
C SER A 115 -14.47 13.71 4.22
N THR A 116 -14.57 15.04 4.20
CA THR A 116 -13.52 15.95 3.67
C THR A 116 -12.24 15.97 4.51
N THR A 117 -12.23 15.29 5.65
CA THR A 117 -11.11 15.16 6.60
C THR A 117 -10.30 13.86 6.43
N ALA A 118 -10.79 12.84 5.72
CA ALA A 118 -10.10 11.54 5.58
C ALA A 118 -9.09 11.46 4.40
N VAL A 119 -8.37 12.54 4.10
CA VAL A 119 -7.63 12.76 2.84
C VAL A 119 -6.39 11.85 2.62
N GLN A 120 -6.14 10.84 3.47
CA GLN A 120 -5.07 9.85 3.25
C GLN A 120 -5.47 8.37 3.46
N CYS A 121 -6.70 8.08 3.89
CA CYS A 121 -7.07 6.73 4.32
C CYS A 121 -7.68 5.76 3.28
N PRO A 122 -8.33 6.20 2.18
CA PRO A 122 -8.88 5.25 1.21
C PRO A 122 -7.78 4.39 0.57
N GLY A 123 -6.67 5.00 0.15
CA GLY A 123 -5.57 4.27 -0.49
C GLY A 123 -4.92 3.23 0.42
N ILE A 124 -4.70 3.55 1.69
CA ILE A 124 -4.14 2.61 2.68
C ILE A 124 -5.12 1.44 2.89
N SER A 125 -6.41 1.73 3.02
CA SER A 125 -7.45 0.69 3.17
C SER A 125 -7.53 -0.23 1.95
N ILE A 126 -7.46 0.32 0.74
CA ILE A 126 -7.45 -0.44 -0.52
C ILE A 126 -6.22 -1.35 -0.58
N VAL A 127 -5.04 -0.83 -0.24
CA VAL A 127 -3.79 -1.58 -0.21
C VAL A 127 -3.84 -2.70 0.85
N LEU A 128 -4.35 -2.42 2.04
CA LEU A 128 -4.60 -3.44 3.08
C LEU A 128 -5.60 -4.50 2.58
N GLN A 129 -6.65 -4.10 1.85
CA GLN A 129 -7.61 -5.02 1.26
C GLN A 129 -6.99 -5.89 0.16
N TYR A 130 -6.06 -5.37 -0.63
CA TYR A 130 -5.30 -6.19 -1.57
C TYR A 130 -4.56 -7.31 -0.84
N MET A 131 -3.81 -6.95 0.22
CA MET A 131 -3.08 -7.94 1.01
C MET A 131 -4.01 -8.93 1.73
N ASN A 132 -5.19 -8.47 2.16
CA ASN A 132 -6.11 -9.28 2.97
C ASN A 132 -7.21 -10.03 2.20
N SER A 133 -7.45 -9.79 0.89
CA SER A 133 -8.63 -10.28 0.14
C SER A 133 -8.64 -11.79 -0.18
N SER A 134 -8.50 -12.61 0.86
CA SER A 134 -8.56 -14.07 0.84
C SER A 134 -9.35 -14.64 2.04
N MET A 135 -10.12 -13.79 2.73
CA MET A 135 -10.52 -14.01 4.13
C MET A 135 -11.69 -14.96 4.38
N GLU A 136 -12.22 -15.67 3.37
CA GLU A 136 -13.37 -16.55 3.60
C GLU A 136 -13.03 -18.05 3.71
N GLN A 137 -11.80 -18.49 3.38
CA GLN A 137 -11.43 -19.91 3.50
C GLN A 137 -9.99 -20.13 4.00
N PRO A 138 -9.77 -20.97 5.03
CA PRO A 138 -8.44 -21.26 5.58
C PRO A 138 -7.67 -22.29 4.74
N ASP A 139 -7.68 -22.16 3.41
CA ASP A 139 -7.02 -23.11 2.51
C ASP A 139 -5.53 -22.77 2.30
N ARG A 140 -4.70 -23.76 2.00
CA ARG A 140 -3.24 -23.59 1.79
C ARG A 140 -2.94 -22.65 0.63
N ALA A 141 -3.78 -22.67 -0.41
CA ALA A 141 -3.70 -21.80 -1.58
C ALA A 141 -3.89 -20.30 -1.24
N ASN A 142 -4.67 -20.01 -0.19
CA ASN A 142 -4.95 -18.66 0.26
C ASN A 142 -3.75 -18.02 0.99
N ARG A 143 -2.94 -18.84 1.68
CA ARG A 143 -1.68 -18.37 2.30
C ARG A 143 -0.63 -18.00 1.25
N THR A 144 -0.51 -18.81 0.19
CA THR A 144 0.43 -18.54 -0.91
C THR A 144 0.05 -17.29 -1.69
N LEU A 145 -1.25 -17.05 -1.91
CA LEU A 145 -1.73 -15.84 -2.57
C LEU A 145 -1.40 -14.58 -1.75
N ARG A 146 -1.65 -14.62 -0.43
CA ARG A 146 -1.32 -13.49 0.45
C ARG A 146 0.17 -13.18 0.44
N ALA A 147 1.02 -14.19 0.59
CA ALA A 147 2.47 -14.02 0.55
C ALA A 147 2.92 -13.36 -0.76
N SER A 148 2.42 -13.84 -1.90
CA SER A 148 2.69 -13.24 -3.22
C SER A 148 2.25 -11.77 -3.32
N ARG A 149 1.14 -11.39 -2.68
CA ARG A 149 0.69 -9.99 -2.67
C ARG A 149 1.54 -9.09 -1.78
N CYS A 150 2.04 -9.60 -0.65
CA CYS A 150 3.03 -8.89 0.16
C CYS A 150 4.35 -8.71 -0.63
N GLU A 151 4.83 -9.76 -1.30
CA GLU A 151 6.01 -9.69 -2.18
C GLU A 151 5.84 -8.62 -3.27
N ASN A 152 4.66 -8.55 -3.91
CA ASN A 152 4.36 -7.48 -4.89
C ASN A 152 4.52 -6.07 -4.29
N PHE A 153 4.08 -5.85 -3.05
CA PHE A 153 4.24 -4.55 -2.40
C PHE A 153 5.67 -4.26 -1.98
N GLU A 154 6.43 -5.26 -1.55
CA GLU A 154 7.86 -5.11 -1.31
C GLU A 154 8.59 -4.68 -2.58
N GLU A 155 8.26 -5.29 -3.73
CA GLU A 155 8.85 -4.91 -5.02
C GLU A 155 8.46 -3.48 -5.42
N ILE A 156 7.19 -3.08 -5.25
CA ILE A 156 6.76 -1.69 -5.47
C ILE A 156 7.55 -0.73 -4.56
N LEU A 157 7.67 -1.05 -3.27
CA LEU A 157 8.39 -0.23 -2.29
C LEU A 157 9.87 -0.11 -2.61
N LYS A 158 10.53 -1.20 -3.00
CA LYS A 158 11.92 -1.21 -3.47
C LYS A 158 12.07 -0.27 -4.67
N GLY A 159 11.22 -0.42 -5.69
CA GLY A 159 11.25 0.43 -6.89
C GLY A 159 11.06 1.93 -6.58
N CYS A 160 10.07 2.26 -5.76
CA CYS A 160 9.85 3.65 -5.35
C CYS A 160 11.02 4.19 -4.55
N THR A 161 11.59 3.39 -3.63
CA THR A 161 12.75 3.77 -2.82
C THR A 161 13.94 4.10 -3.71
N ILE A 162 14.25 3.25 -4.70
CA ILE A 162 15.34 3.47 -5.65
C ILE A 162 15.18 4.80 -6.39
N ILE A 163 13.97 5.05 -6.93
CA ILE A 163 13.69 6.29 -7.67
C ILE A 163 13.84 7.51 -6.74
N LEU A 164 13.31 7.45 -5.53
CA LEU A 164 13.33 8.56 -4.58
C LEU A 164 14.71 8.80 -3.95
N GLU A 165 15.49 7.77 -3.65
CA GLU A 165 16.88 7.90 -3.15
C GLU A 165 17.84 8.36 -4.25
N CYS A 166 17.56 8.02 -5.51
CA CYS A 166 18.37 8.48 -6.63
C CYS A 166 18.01 9.90 -7.08
N CYS A 167 16.71 10.20 -7.20
CA CYS A 167 16.22 11.42 -7.84
C CYS A 167 15.66 12.46 -6.86
N GLY A 168 15.40 12.10 -5.61
CA GLY A 168 14.79 12.99 -4.63
C GLY A 168 13.30 13.20 -4.81
N ARG A 169 12.79 14.29 -4.20
CA ARG A 169 11.36 14.65 -4.21
C ARG A 169 11.09 15.77 -5.21
N ALA A 170 11.24 15.47 -6.50
CA ALA A 170 10.86 16.40 -7.56
C ALA A 170 9.34 16.39 -7.79
N ASP A 171 8.78 17.49 -8.29
CA ASP A 171 7.32 17.60 -8.53
C ASP A 171 6.80 16.50 -9.46
N TYR A 172 7.56 16.13 -10.49
CA TYR A 172 7.22 15.05 -11.42
C TYR A 172 7.28 13.64 -10.80
N LEU A 173 7.80 13.51 -9.57
CA LEU A 173 7.85 12.26 -8.79
C LEU A 173 6.82 12.23 -7.65
N THR A 174 5.87 13.18 -7.64
CA THR A 174 4.83 13.23 -6.60
C THR A 174 4.05 11.92 -6.50
N SER A 175 3.69 11.31 -7.65
CA SER A 175 2.99 10.03 -7.70
C SER A 175 3.82 8.88 -7.11
N ILE A 176 5.13 8.86 -7.36
CA ILE A 176 6.05 7.86 -6.76
C ILE A 176 6.13 8.03 -5.24
N TYR A 177 6.22 9.26 -4.74
CA TYR A 177 6.25 9.51 -3.31
C TYR A 177 4.91 9.14 -2.63
N GLN A 178 3.79 9.50 -3.25
CA GLN A 178 2.47 9.13 -2.76
C GLN A 178 2.28 7.61 -2.74
N LEU A 179 2.65 6.91 -3.83
CA LEU A 179 2.58 5.45 -3.90
C LEU A 179 3.47 4.81 -2.82
N TRP A 180 4.70 5.28 -2.66
CA TRP A 180 5.60 4.81 -1.60
C TRP A 180 4.98 4.99 -0.21
N ALA A 181 4.42 6.17 0.07
CA ALA A 181 3.79 6.46 1.35
C ALA A 181 2.56 5.57 1.58
N LEU A 182 1.71 5.37 0.57
CA LEU A 182 0.55 4.49 0.68
C LEU A 182 0.97 3.05 1.00
N CYS A 183 1.91 2.51 0.24
CA CYS A 183 2.39 1.14 0.42
C CYS A 183 3.13 0.95 1.74
N SER A 184 3.99 1.90 2.17
CA SER A 184 4.77 1.76 3.40
C SER A 184 3.89 1.85 4.64
N ASN A 185 2.94 2.79 4.68
CA ASN A 185 1.98 2.85 5.78
C ASN A 185 1.10 1.60 5.84
N ALA A 186 0.65 1.09 4.70
CA ALA A 186 -0.16 -0.11 4.69
C ALA A 186 0.62 -1.36 5.11
N MET A 187 1.86 -1.54 4.63
CA MET A 187 2.73 -2.64 5.05
C MET A 187 3.06 -2.56 6.54
N TYR A 188 3.34 -1.36 7.06
CA TYR A 188 3.54 -1.14 8.49
C TYR A 188 2.30 -1.55 9.31
N LEU A 189 1.11 -1.10 8.93
CA LEU A 189 -0.13 -1.48 9.62
C LEU A 189 -0.42 -2.99 9.49
N PHE A 190 -0.12 -3.58 8.34
CA PHE A 190 -0.24 -5.01 8.11
C PHE A 190 0.68 -5.81 9.03
N GLU A 191 1.95 -5.41 9.15
CA GLU A 191 2.92 -6.04 10.05
C GLU A 191 2.45 -5.97 11.50
N GLN A 192 1.98 -4.80 11.95
CA GLN A 192 1.47 -4.63 13.31
C GLN A 192 0.25 -5.52 13.58
N GLN A 193 -0.62 -5.67 12.59
CA GLN A 193 -1.82 -6.50 12.72
C GLN A 193 -1.48 -8.00 12.84
N TRP A 194 -0.52 -8.50 12.06
CA TRP A 194 -0.24 -9.93 11.98
C TRP A 194 0.92 -10.40 12.87
N TRP A 195 1.84 -9.51 13.23
CA TRP A 195 3.01 -9.79 14.05
C TRP A 195 3.24 -8.69 15.11
N PRO A 196 2.28 -8.49 16.04
CA PRO A 196 2.34 -7.40 17.00
C PRO A 196 3.54 -7.45 17.96
N ASP A 197 4.05 -8.66 18.25
CA ASP A 197 5.19 -8.85 19.14
C ASP A 197 6.55 -8.66 18.45
N GLN A 198 6.56 -8.51 17.12
CA GLN A 198 7.78 -8.34 16.33
C GLN A 198 8.03 -6.86 16.02
N HIS A 199 9.31 -6.50 15.91
CA HIS A 199 9.65 -5.17 15.46
C HIS A 199 9.27 -5.02 13.98
N ASN A 200 8.62 -3.91 13.65
CA ASN A 200 8.31 -3.57 12.27
C ASN A 200 9.57 -3.51 11.41
N GLU A 201 9.56 -4.23 10.29
CA GLU A 201 10.65 -4.23 9.31
C GLU A 201 10.44 -3.16 8.23
N THR A 202 9.18 -2.75 8.01
CA THR A 202 8.84 -1.76 6.98
C THR A 202 9.49 -0.40 7.27
N ARG A 203 10.28 0.07 6.29
CA ARG A 203 10.93 1.39 6.36
C ARG A 203 9.92 2.52 6.14
N MET A 204 9.81 3.39 7.13
CA MET A 204 8.94 4.58 7.10
C MET A 204 9.66 5.86 6.64
N HIS A 205 10.92 5.75 6.24
CA HIS A 205 11.74 6.87 5.78
C HIS A 205 12.57 6.49 4.55
N VAL A 206 12.73 7.44 3.63
CA VAL A 206 13.56 7.31 2.43
C VAL A 206 14.64 8.38 2.44
N ALA A 207 15.88 7.97 2.22
CA ALA A 207 17.06 8.85 2.18
C ALA A 207 17.15 9.60 0.83
N ALA A 208 16.22 10.53 0.60
CA ALA A 208 16.18 11.34 -0.60
C ALA A 208 17.31 12.40 -0.61
N PRO A 209 17.92 12.69 -1.78
CA PRO A 209 18.89 13.77 -1.90
C PRO A 209 18.25 15.14 -1.59
N PRO A 210 19.01 16.08 -1.02
CA PRO A 210 18.49 17.39 -0.61
C PRO A 210 18.10 18.26 -1.82
N ILE A 211 18.73 18.04 -2.97
CA ILE A 211 18.42 18.71 -4.23
C ILE A 211 17.83 17.67 -5.19
N PRO A 212 16.58 17.85 -5.64
CA PRO A 212 15.98 16.93 -6.61
C PRO A 212 16.79 16.87 -7.92
N LEU A 213 16.95 15.66 -8.44
CA LEU A 213 17.66 15.38 -9.68
C LEU A 213 16.68 14.97 -10.77
N LYS A 214 17.16 14.93 -12.02
CA LYS A 214 16.40 14.42 -13.17
C LYS A 214 16.38 12.89 -13.14
N LEU A 215 15.37 12.28 -13.76
CA LEU A 215 15.23 10.83 -13.84
C LEU A 215 16.44 10.13 -14.49
N SER A 216 17.16 10.81 -15.39
CA SER A 216 18.41 10.30 -15.96
C SER A 216 19.53 10.07 -14.94
N ALA A 217 19.39 10.55 -13.69
CA ALA A 217 20.29 10.20 -12.60
C ALA A 217 20.31 8.69 -12.30
N LEU A 218 19.24 7.96 -12.63
CA LEU A 218 19.18 6.50 -12.54
C LEU A 218 20.25 5.80 -13.38
N LEU A 219 20.73 6.44 -14.45
CA LEU A 219 21.76 5.89 -15.33
C LEU A 219 23.19 6.02 -14.75
N ARG A 220 23.36 6.69 -13.59
CA ARG A 220 24.65 6.84 -12.94
C ARG A 220 25.20 5.49 -12.44
N PRO A 221 26.54 5.34 -12.36
CA PRO A 221 27.16 4.16 -11.77
C PRO A 221 26.61 3.89 -10.36
N GLY A 222 26.37 2.63 -10.01
CA GLY A 222 25.79 2.19 -8.72
C GLY A 222 24.27 2.03 -8.72
N TRP A 223 23.53 2.91 -9.42
CA TRP A 223 22.08 2.78 -9.57
C TRP A 223 21.68 1.92 -10.77
N ARG A 224 22.50 1.95 -11.83
CA ARG A 224 22.27 1.20 -13.07
C ARG A 224 22.09 -0.31 -12.86
N ASP A 225 22.83 -0.88 -11.91
CA ASP A 225 22.78 -2.32 -11.63
C ASP A 225 21.43 -2.74 -11.02
N GLN A 226 20.68 -1.79 -10.48
CA GLN A 226 19.36 -1.98 -9.87
C GLN A 226 18.21 -1.90 -10.88
N HIS A 227 18.48 -1.73 -12.18
CA HIS A 227 17.42 -1.61 -13.20
C HIS A 227 16.42 -2.78 -13.22
N HIS A 228 16.88 -3.98 -12.87
CA HIS A 228 16.03 -5.17 -12.77
C HIS A 228 14.96 -5.04 -11.67
N LEU A 229 15.29 -4.40 -10.54
CA LEU A 229 14.34 -4.12 -9.45
C LEU A 229 13.25 -3.14 -9.89
N ILE A 230 13.62 -2.15 -10.71
CA ILE A 230 12.64 -1.20 -11.28
C ILE A 230 11.66 -1.92 -12.21
N ARG A 231 12.13 -2.90 -13.00
CA ARG A 231 11.25 -3.76 -13.82
C ARG A 231 10.32 -4.62 -12.98
N LEU A 232 10.81 -5.23 -11.89
CA LEU A 232 10.00 -6.02 -10.97
C LEU A 232 8.93 -5.17 -10.26
N ALA A 233 9.31 -3.98 -9.80
CA ALA A 233 8.39 -3.02 -9.22
C ALA A 233 7.29 -2.61 -10.20
N MET A 234 7.64 -2.36 -11.46
CA MET A 234 6.68 -2.03 -12.52
C MET A 234 5.68 -3.17 -12.77
N ALA A 235 6.17 -4.41 -12.90
CA ALA A 235 5.31 -5.58 -13.09
C ALA A 235 4.36 -5.80 -11.90
N SER A 236 4.85 -5.59 -10.67
CA SER A 236 4.05 -5.67 -9.46
C SER A 236 2.98 -4.56 -9.40
N LEU A 237 3.34 -3.35 -9.82
CA LEU A 237 2.41 -2.22 -9.90
C LEU A 237 1.32 -2.41 -10.97
N VAL A 238 1.66 -3.03 -12.11
CA VAL A 238 0.68 -3.46 -13.12
C VAL A 238 -0.32 -4.43 -12.51
N THR A 239 0.16 -5.43 -11.78
CA THR A 239 -0.70 -6.42 -11.10
C THR A 239 -1.63 -5.74 -10.09
N LEU A 240 -1.13 -4.78 -9.30
CA LEU A 240 -1.95 -4.00 -8.38
C LEU A 240 -3.01 -3.16 -9.11
N ARG A 241 -2.63 -2.48 -10.21
CA ARG A 241 -3.56 -1.68 -11.00
C ARG A 241 -4.69 -2.52 -11.57
N ASP A 242 -4.36 -3.67 -12.16
CA ASP A 242 -5.34 -4.54 -12.79
C ASP A 242 -6.33 -5.06 -11.74
N TRP A 243 -5.83 -5.52 -10.59
CA TRP A 243 -6.69 -5.84 -9.46
C TRP A 243 -7.53 -4.65 -9.00
N PHE A 244 -6.96 -3.45 -8.89
CA PHE A 244 -7.72 -2.27 -8.48
C PHE A 244 -8.91 -2.02 -9.41
N MET A 245 -8.69 -2.11 -10.72
CA MET A 245 -9.73 -1.90 -11.74
C MET A 245 -10.79 -3.01 -11.75
N ASP A 246 -10.45 -4.23 -11.33
CA ASP A 246 -11.40 -5.33 -11.23
C ASP A 246 -12.35 -5.19 -10.02
N PHE A 247 -11.92 -4.53 -8.94
CA PHE A 247 -12.63 -4.54 -7.65
C PHE A 247 -13.15 -3.18 -7.17
N PHE A 248 -12.69 -2.07 -7.74
CA PHE A 248 -13.07 -0.73 -7.30
C PHE A 248 -13.59 0.13 -8.46
N ASP A 249 -14.60 0.95 -8.16
CA ASP A 249 -15.12 1.95 -9.09
C ASP A 249 -14.10 3.08 -9.32
N ASP A 250 -13.80 3.34 -10.60
CA ASP A 250 -12.85 4.33 -11.08
C ASP A 250 -13.20 5.76 -10.64
N HIS A 251 -14.50 6.05 -10.51
CA HIS A 251 -14.96 7.40 -10.19
C HIS A 251 -14.76 7.72 -8.72
N THR A 252 -15.13 6.77 -7.85
CA THR A 252 -15.03 6.89 -6.40
C THR A 252 -13.57 6.93 -5.95
N HIS A 253 -12.70 6.13 -6.56
CA HIS A 253 -11.30 6.01 -6.13
C HIS A 253 -10.31 6.63 -7.13
N ARG A 254 -10.76 7.65 -7.86
CA ARG A 254 -10.01 8.29 -8.94
C ARG A 254 -8.63 8.76 -8.51
N ASP A 255 -8.51 9.36 -7.33
CA ASP A 255 -7.24 9.92 -6.87
C ASP A 255 -6.18 8.83 -6.67
N VAL A 256 -6.55 7.71 -6.04
CA VAL A 256 -5.65 6.56 -5.84
C VAL A 256 -5.30 5.93 -7.18
N LEU A 257 -6.29 5.76 -8.06
CA LEU A 257 -6.09 5.21 -9.40
C LEU A 257 -5.18 6.09 -10.25
N ASN A 258 -5.31 7.42 -10.16
CA ASN A 258 -4.42 8.37 -10.84
C ASN A 258 -3.00 8.30 -10.27
N THR A 259 -2.83 8.24 -8.95
CA THR A 259 -1.50 8.01 -8.34
C THR A 259 -0.85 6.74 -8.87
N ILE A 260 -1.59 5.63 -8.96
CA ILE A 260 -1.10 4.36 -9.51
C ILE A 260 -0.72 4.52 -10.99
N ARG A 261 -1.60 5.08 -11.82
CA ARG A 261 -1.37 5.27 -13.27
C ARG A 261 -0.15 6.18 -13.53
N ASP A 262 -0.05 7.30 -12.83
CA ASP A 262 1.05 8.25 -12.97
C ASP A 262 2.37 7.64 -12.50
N ALA A 263 2.36 6.90 -11.38
CA ALA A 263 3.54 6.18 -10.94
C ALA A 263 3.99 5.14 -11.97
N LEU A 264 3.05 4.43 -12.59
CA LEU A 264 3.32 3.42 -13.63
C LEU A 264 3.97 4.05 -14.86
N LEU A 265 3.55 5.25 -15.26
CA LEU A 265 4.21 6.01 -16.34
C LEU A 265 5.66 6.39 -15.98
N VAL A 266 5.92 6.77 -14.73
CA VAL A 266 7.28 7.06 -14.25
C VAL A 266 8.15 5.80 -14.26
N PHE A 267 7.62 4.66 -13.79
CA PHE A 267 8.30 3.37 -13.85
C PHE A 267 8.62 2.96 -15.29
N GLN A 268 7.65 3.06 -16.20
CA GLN A 268 7.84 2.75 -17.61
C GLN A 268 8.94 3.64 -18.22
N THR A 269 8.89 4.94 -17.95
CA THR A 269 9.92 5.89 -18.43
C THR A 269 11.31 5.53 -17.89
N ALA A 270 11.41 5.11 -16.62
CA ALA A 270 12.66 4.67 -16.03
C ALA A 270 13.20 3.40 -16.72
N VAL A 271 12.34 2.42 -17.01
CA VAL A 271 12.70 1.20 -17.75
C VAL A 271 13.18 1.54 -19.16
N ASP A 272 12.43 2.36 -19.90
CA ASP A 272 12.78 2.79 -21.26
C ASP A 272 14.14 3.51 -21.29
N LEU A 273 14.46 4.32 -20.27
CA LEU A 273 15.77 4.97 -20.13
C LEU A 273 16.90 3.96 -19.99
N PHE A 274 16.72 2.89 -19.22
CA PHE A 274 17.75 1.84 -19.10
C PHE A 274 17.93 1.07 -20.40
N GLU A 275 16.84 0.74 -21.09
CA GLU A 275 16.87 0.03 -22.36
C GLU A 275 17.56 0.84 -23.45
N LEU A 276 17.21 2.12 -23.55
CA LEU A 276 17.88 3.04 -24.47
C LEU A 276 19.37 3.17 -24.15
N HIS A 277 19.73 3.29 -22.87
CA HIS A 277 21.13 3.36 -22.45
C HIS A 277 21.90 2.09 -22.82
N GLN A 278 21.31 0.90 -22.62
CA GLN A 278 21.88 -0.38 -23.00
C GLN A 278 22.08 -0.48 -24.52
N ALA A 279 21.07 -0.15 -25.32
CA ALA A 279 21.14 -0.21 -26.78
C ALA A 279 22.24 0.69 -27.38
N VAL A 280 22.54 1.83 -26.75
CA VAL A 280 23.60 2.74 -27.21
C VAL A 280 25.01 2.24 -26.83
N HIS A 281 25.14 1.43 -25.78
CA HIS A 281 26.42 0.99 -25.23
C HIS A 281 26.70 -0.50 -25.42
N GLU A 282 25.83 -1.22 -26.14
CA GLU A 282 26.05 -2.61 -26.50
C GLU A 282 27.26 -2.70 -27.43
N PRO A 283 28.32 -3.46 -27.07
CA PRO A 283 29.50 -3.57 -27.91
C PRO A 283 29.10 -4.22 -29.25
N PRO A 284 29.69 -3.79 -30.38
CA PRO A 284 29.40 -4.41 -31.67
C PRO A 284 29.66 -5.91 -31.54
N ALA A 285 28.68 -6.70 -32.00
CA ALA A 285 28.76 -8.16 -31.97
C ALA A 285 30.13 -8.63 -32.46
N PRO A 286 30.76 -9.61 -31.80
CA PRO A 286 32.07 -10.10 -32.22
C PRO A 286 31.96 -10.50 -33.69
N VAL A 287 32.74 -9.81 -34.53
CA VAL A 287 32.88 -10.14 -35.94
C VAL A 287 33.36 -11.58 -35.97
N LEU A 288 32.46 -12.51 -36.31
CA LEU A 288 32.83 -13.89 -36.59
C LEU A 288 33.98 -13.82 -37.60
N PRO A 289 35.15 -14.44 -37.33
CA PRO A 289 36.22 -14.44 -38.29
C PRO A 289 35.65 -15.03 -39.59
N ALA A 290 35.71 -14.24 -40.66
CA ALA A 290 35.35 -14.69 -41.98
C ALA A 290 36.09 -16.01 -42.21
N ILE A 291 35.34 -17.10 -42.36
CA ILE A 291 35.90 -18.37 -42.79
C ILE A 291 36.42 -18.08 -44.20
N GLU A 292 37.71 -17.78 -44.31
CA GLU A 292 38.41 -17.75 -45.58
C GLU A 292 38.28 -19.15 -46.17
N ASP A 293 37.43 -19.29 -47.18
CA ASP A 293 37.40 -20.43 -48.09
C ASP A 293 38.79 -20.60 -48.71
N GLN A 294 39.64 -21.43 -48.10
CA GLN A 294 40.86 -21.89 -48.74
C GLN A 294 40.49 -22.91 -49.83
N PRO A 295 40.99 -22.74 -51.07
CA PRO A 295 40.76 -23.72 -52.12
C PRO A 295 41.58 -24.98 -51.85
N VAL A 296 40.90 -26.12 -51.80
CA VAL A 296 41.49 -27.45 -51.65
C VAL A 296 42.49 -27.70 -52.79
N ARG A 297 43.79 -27.78 -52.46
CA ARG A 297 44.84 -28.27 -53.36
C ARG A 297 44.64 -29.78 -53.57
N SER A 298 44.26 -30.16 -54.79
CA SER A 298 44.29 -31.55 -55.24
C SER A 298 45.73 -32.01 -55.47
N THR A 299 46.16 -33.02 -54.72
CA THR A 299 47.39 -33.79 -54.97
C THR A 299 47.12 -34.85 -56.04
N PRO A 300 47.97 -35.03 -57.06
CA PRO A 300 47.93 -36.20 -57.94
C PRO A 300 48.96 -37.23 -57.48
N ASP A 301 48.51 -38.38 -56.99
CA ASP A 301 49.38 -39.54 -56.80
C ASP A 301 49.48 -40.36 -58.09
N ALA A 302 50.73 -40.51 -58.56
CA ALA A 302 51.12 -41.38 -59.66
C ALA A 302 51.56 -42.77 -59.14
N PRO A 303 51.44 -43.84 -59.94
CA PRO A 303 51.69 -45.22 -59.53
C PRO A 303 53.12 -45.68 -59.86
N ALA A 304 53.66 -46.65 -59.10
CA ALA A 304 54.61 -47.65 -59.61
C ALA A 304 54.84 -48.79 -58.60
N SER A 305 54.27 -49.97 -58.88
CA SER A 305 54.70 -51.24 -58.29
C SER A 305 55.65 -51.95 -59.27
N THR A 306 56.87 -52.20 -58.84
CA THR A 306 57.84 -53.19 -59.37
C THR A 306 58.58 -53.72 -58.13
N GLY A 307 58.86 -54.99 -57.87
CA GLY A 307 58.66 -56.27 -58.53
C GLY A 307 59.70 -57.25 -57.95
N GLY A 308 59.30 -58.50 -57.69
CA GLY A 308 60.17 -59.70 -57.78
C GLY A 308 60.93 -60.18 -56.54
N SER A 309 60.51 -61.29 -55.95
CA SER A 309 61.10 -62.65 -56.09
C SER A 309 60.45 -63.62 -55.11
#